data_AF-A0A932LVA4-F1
#
_entry.id   AF-A0A932LVA4-F1
#
_cell.length_a   1.000
_cell.length_b   1.000
_cell.length_c   1.000
_cell.angle_alpha   90.00
_cell.angle_beta   90.00
_cell.angle_gamma   90.00
#
_symmetry.space_group_name_H-M   'P 1'
#
loop_
_entity.id
_entity.type
_entity.pdbx_description
1 polymer ?
#
loop_
_entity_poly.entity_id
_entity_poly.type
_entity_poly.pdbx_seq_one_letter_code
_entity_poly.pdbx_strand_id
1 'polypeptide(L)'
;MNYSQEMVKAGTRLNDLIEERQRIDTEITLLKNLLKLYVSLSNVGRNGQLAELINQVPAEAGITNAVKQVLRGSKIPLSASEIKSGLVEIGFSLDNYANSSAVIHNTLARLVKQREVMRVENPAGQTVAYVLRSGIQAPQQGKGFAEVKK
;
A
#
# COMPACT_ATOMS: atom_id res chain seq x y z
N MET A 1 14.89 -36.03 10.38
CA MET A 1 14.57 -34.59 10.38
C MET A 1 13.10 -34.43 10.74
N ASN A 2 12.80 -33.76 11.86
CA ASN A 2 11.45 -33.70 12.41
C ASN A 2 10.73 -32.43 11.92
N TYR A 3 10.22 -32.46 10.69
CA TYR A 3 9.59 -31.32 10.01
C TYR A 3 8.42 -30.69 10.79
N SER A 4 7.72 -31.48 11.60
CA SER A 4 6.63 -31.01 12.45
C SER A 4 7.11 -30.02 13.52
N GLN A 5 8.29 -30.27 14.13
CA GLN A 5 8.83 -29.38 15.15
C GLN A 5 9.34 -28.05 14.58
N GLU A 6 9.94 -28.07 13.39
CA GLU A 6 10.40 -26.85 12.71
C GLU A 6 9.23 -25.97 12.25
N MET A 7 8.12 -26.57 11.81
CA MET A 7 6.92 -25.81 11.43
C MET A 7 6.26 -25.13 12.63
N VAL A 8 6.18 -25.83 13.78
CA VAL A 8 5.64 -25.24 15.02
C VAL A 8 6.50 -24.08 15.50
N LYS A 9 7.84 -24.24 15.53
CA LYS A 9 8.76 -23.16 15.90
C LYS A 9 8.62 -21.94 14.98
N ALA A 10 8.53 -22.17 13.65
CA ALA A 10 8.34 -21.09 12.69
C ALA A 10 6.99 -20.37 12.90
N GLY A 11 5.92 -21.11 13.21
CA GLY A 11 4.61 -20.55 13.54
C GLY A 11 4.62 -19.70 14.80
N THR A 12 5.23 -20.18 15.89
CA THR A 12 5.39 -19.42 17.13
C THR A 12 6.18 -18.14 16.87
N ARG A 13 7.32 -18.25 16.17
CA ARG A 13 8.15 -17.08 15.87
C ARG A 13 7.42 -16.05 15.02
N LEU A 14 6.56 -16.49 14.10
CA LEU A 14 5.72 -15.59 13.31
C LEU A 14 4.72 -14.83 14.18
N ASN A 15 4.06 -15.52 15.13
CA ASN A 15 3.14 -14.88 16.05
C ASN A 15 3.85 -13.86 16.95
N ASP A 16 5.02 -14.19 17.49
CA ASP A 16 5.81 -13.25 18.31
C ASP A 16 6.13 -11.97 17.52
N LEU A 17 6.53 -12.11 16.25
CA LEU A 17 6.82 -10.97 15.38
C LEU A 17 5.57 -10.15 15.03
N ILE A 18 4.40 -10.79 14.94
CA ILE A 18 3.14 -10.08 14.73
C ILE A 18 2.77 -9.26 15.96
N GLU A 19 2.90 -9.82 17.15
CA GLU A 19 2.64 -9.13 18.42
C GLU A 19 3.62 -7.97 18.65
N GLU A 20 4.90 -8.19 18.38
CA GLU A 20 5.93 -7.16 18.45
C GLU A 20 5.63 -6.00 17.48
N ARG A 21 5.22 -6.33 16.25
CA ARG A 21 4.80 -5.32 15.27
C ARG A 21 3.59 -4.52 15.77
N GLN A 22 2.56 -5.18 16.31
CA GLN A 22 1.38 -4.49 16.84
C GLN A 22 1.71 -3.54 17.98
N ARG A 23 2.63 -3.94 18.88
CA ARG A 23 3.13 -3.10 19.96
C ARG A 23 3.82 -1.85 19.41
N ILE A 24 4.75 -2.02 18.47
CA ILE A 24 5.49 -0.92 17.83
C ILE A 24 4.52 0.03 17.11
N ASP A 25 3.53 -0.49 16.38
CA ASP A 25 2.54 0.32 15.66
C ASP A 25 1.70 1.19 16.63
N THR A 26 1.37 0.65 17.81
CA THR A 26 0.65 1.38 18.85
C THR A 26 1.51 2.52 19.41
N GLU A 27 2.77 2.25 19.71
CA GLU A 27 3.71 3.25 20.22
C GLU A 27 3.96 4.38 19.22
N ILE A 28 4.15 4.04 17.95
CA ILE A 28 4.27 5.01 16.84
C ILE A 28 3.03 5.91 16.79
N THR A 29 1.83 5.34 16.94
CA THR A 29 0.58 6.11 16.90
C THR A 29 0.48 7.09 18.06
N LEU A 30 0.83 6.65 19.28
CA LEU A 30 0.85 7.51 20.47
C LEU A 30 1.83 8.68 20.29
N LEU A 31 3.04 8.40 19.83
CA LEU A 31 4.07 9.42 19.60
C LEU A 31 3.65 10.42 18.53
N LYS A 32 3.04 9.96 17.43
CA LYS A 32 2.47 10.84 16.38
C LYS A 32 1.41 11.79 16.93
N ASN A 33 0.51 11.28 17.76
CA ASN A 33 -0.57 12.09 18.35
C ASN A 33 -0.03 13.14 19.33
N LEU A 34 0.93 12.76 20.18
CA LEU A 34 1.60 13.71 21.07
C LEU A 34 2.32 14.81 20.29
N LEU A 35 3.05 14.44 19.23
CA LEU A 35 3.75 15.42 18.41
C LEU A 35 2.79 16.37 17.70
N LYS A 36 1.66 15.86 17.18
CA LYS A 36 0.59 16.68 16.59
C LYS A 36 0.00 17.65 17.62
N LEU A 37 -0.24 17.20 18.85
CA LEU A 37 -0.71 18.04 19.95
C LEU A 37 0.32 19.15 20.26
N TYR A 38 1.60 18.80 20.44
CA TYR A 38 2.65 19.80 20.69
C TYR A 38 2.79 20.82 19.56
N VAL A 39 2.72 20.39 18.29
CA VAL A 39 2.72 21.30 17.14
C VAL A 39 1.49 22.21 17.13
N SER A 40 0.32 21.71 17.52
CA SER A 40 -0.90 22.53 17.58
C SER A 40 -0.92 23.52 18.74
N LEU A 41 -0.32 23.17 19.89
CA LEU A 41 -0.25 24.02 21.09
C LEU A 41 0.87 25.05 21.02
N SER A 42 1.94 24.73 20.29
CA SER A 42 2.96 25.73 19.98
C SER A 42 2.42 26.63 18.88
N ASN A 43 2.18 27.92 19.18
CA ASN A 43 1.97 28.99 18.19
C ASN A 43 3.20 29.20 17.26
N VAL A 44 4.11 28.22 17.20
CA VAL A 44 5.25 28.14 16.30
C VAL A 44 4.70 27.72 14.93
N GLY A 45 3.97 28.64 14.33
CA GLY A 45 3.85 28.68 12.89
C GLY A 45 5.26 28.68 12.30
N ARG A 46 5.50 27.77 11.34
CA ARG A 46 6.67 27.69 10.45
C ARG A 46 7.83 26.76 10.82
N ASN A 47 7.65 25.69 11.58
CA ASN A 47 8.66 24.62 11.59
C ASN A 47 8.27 23.50 10.60
N GLY A 48 8.41 23.77 9.31
CA GLY A 48 8.19 22.80 8.22
C GLY A 48 8.96 21.48 8.40
N GLN A 49 10.09 21.52 9.12
CA GLN A 49 10.92 20.36 9.46
C GLN A 49 10.23 19.37 10.43
N LEU A 50 9.41 19.84 11.38
CA LEU A 50 8.68 18.95 12.30
C LEU A 50 7.51 18.27 11.60
N ALA A 51 6.83 18.99 10.71
CA ALA A 51 5.80 18.41 9.85
C ALA A 51 6.40 17.37 8.88
N GLU A 52 7.58 17.64 8.31
CA GLU A 52 8.31 16.64 7.51
C GLU A 52 8.70 15.41 8.32
N LEU A 53 9.18 15.55 9.56
CA LEU A 53 9.51 14.41 10.43
C LEU A 53 8.28 13.54 10.75
N ILE A 54 7.11 14.15 11.03
CA ILE A 54 5.84 13.42 11.21
C ILE A 54 5.47 12.64 9.94
N ASN A 55 5.66 13.25 8.76
CA ASN A 55 5.37 12.64 7.46
C ASN A 55 6.41 11.57 7.05
N GLN A 56 7.61 11.58 7.64
CA GLN A 56 8.66 10.59 7.40
C GLN A 56 8.50 9.32 8.25
N VAL A 57 7.72 9.35 9.34
CA VAL A 57 7.41 8.14 10.10
C VAL A 57 6.44 7.27 9.29
N PRO A 58 6.85 6.07 8.82
CA PRO A 58 6.08 5.28 7.88
C PRO A 58 4.66 5.02 8.41
N ALA A 59 3.65 5.64 7.82
CA ALA A 59 2.28 5.12 7.85
C ALA A 59 2.11 3.95 6.85
N GLU A 60 3.24 3.46 6.34
CA GLU A 60 3.37 2.59 5.18
C GLU A 60 2.69 1.24 5.37
N ALA A 61 2.64 0.68 6.59
CA ALA A 61 1.96 -0.59 6.82
C ALA A 61 0.43 -0.47 6.63
N GLY A 62 -0.17 0.61 7.15
CA GLY A 62 -1.61 0.87 7.07
C GLY A 62 -2.07 1.16 5.64
N ILE A 63 -1.42 2.13 4.97
CA ILE A 63 -1.81 2.49 3.60
C ILE A 63 -1.50 1.38 2.60
N THR A 64 -0.41 0.62 2.79
CA THR A 64 -0.09 -0.52 1.91
C THR A 64 -1.16 -1.60 2.00
N ASN A 65 -1.60 -1.94 3.21
CA ASN A 65 -2.65 -2.94 3.39
C ASN A 65 -3.99 -2.45 2.84
N ALA A 66 -4.32 -1.17 3.04
CA ALA A 66 -5.54 -0.57 2.51
C ALA A 66 -5.53 -0.54 0.96
N VAL A 67 -4.41 -0.15 0.33
CA VAL A 67 -4.25 -0.18 -1.13
C VAL A 67 -4.40 -1.62 -1.66
N LYS A 68 -3.80 -2.60 -0.99
CA LYS A 68 -3.99 -4.02 -1.34
C LYS A 68 -5.43 -4.47 -1.17
N GLN A 69 -6.14 -4.01 -0.13
CA GLN A 69 -7.55 -4.34 0.08
C GLN A 69 -8.43 -3.79 -1.05
N VAL A 70 -8.24 -2.53 -1.45
CA VAL A 70 -8.94 -1.92 -2.59
C VAL A 70 -8.68 -2.70 -3.88
N LEU A 71 -7.41 -3.03 -4.15
CA LEU A 71 -7.05 -3.82 -5.34
C LEU A 71 -7.56 -5.27 -5.29
N ARG A 72 -7.73 -5.88 -4.10
CA ARG A 72 -8.33 -7.22 -3.96
C ARG A 72 -9.84 -7.21 -4.21
N GLY A 73 -10.51 -6.15 -3.78
CA GLY A 73 -11.96 -5.99 -3.98
C GLY A 73 -12.34 -5.70 -5.44
N SER A 74 -11.41 -5.17 -6.22
CA SER A 74 -11.63 -4.88 -7.64
C SER A 74 -11.36 -6.08 -8.55
N LYS A 75 -12.29 -6.33 -9.48
CA LYS A 75 -12.12 -7.31 -10.57
C LYS A 75 -11.42 -6.72 -11.81
N ILE A 76 -11.27 -5.40 -11.84
CA ILE A 76 -10.64 -4.65 -12.94
C ILE A 76 -9.39 -3.91 -12.45
N PRO A 77 -8.39 -3.69 -13.31
CA PRO A 77 -7.26 -2.82 -12.98
C PRO A 77 -7.75 -1.42 -12.61
N LEU A 78 -7.19 -0.83 -11.56
CA LEU A 78 -7.57 0.50 -11.07
C LEU A 78 -6.43 1.50 -11.26
N SER A 79 -6.76 2.71 -11.71
CA SER A 79 -5.85 3.85 -11.71
C SER A 79 -5.56 4.34 -10.27
N ALA A 80 -4.51 5.15 -10.11
CA ALA A 80 -4.16 5.72 -8.81
C ALA A 80 -5.28 6.59 -8.23
N SER A 81 -6.05 7.28 -9.08
CA SER A 81 -7.20 8.08 -8.66
C SER A 81 -8.37 7.20 -8.19
N GLU A 82 -8.65 6.10 -8.89
CA GLU A 82 -9.69 5.15 -8.47
C GLU A 82 -9.31 4.43 -7.17
N ILE A 83 -8.02 4.11 -6.98
CA ILE A 83 -7.52 3.56 -5.72
C ILE A 83 -7.73 4.58 -4.59
N LYS A 84 -7.46 5.86 -4.83
CA LYS A 84 -7.72 6.93 -3.85
C LYS A 84 -9.20 6.99 -3.45
N SER A 85 -10.11 6.96 -4.42
CA SER A 85 -11.55 6.94 -4.16
C SER A 85 -11.96 5.67 -3.38
N GLY A 86 -11.44 4.51 -3.78
CA GLY A 86 -11.69 3.24 -3.10
C GLY A 86 -11.19 3.22 -1.65
N LEU A 87 -10.08 3.91 -1.35
CA LEU A 87 -9.59 4.06 0.03
C LEU A 87 -10.60 4.82 0.89
N VAL A 88 -11.18 5.90 0.37
CA VAL A 88 -12.23 6.66 1.08
C VAL A 88 -13.49 5.80 1.25
N GLU A 89 -13.87 5.04 0.23
CA GLU A 89 -15.05 4.17 0.25
C GLU A 89 -14.95 3.06 1.31
N ILE A 90 -13.76 2.49 1.52
CA ILE A 90 -13.53 1.51 2.60
C ILE A 90 -13.32 2.15 3.98
N GLY A 91 -13.51 3.46 4.11
CA GLY A 91 -13.39 4.20 5.37
C GLY A 91 -11.95 4.50 5.81
N PHE A 92 -10.97 4.40 4.91
CA PHE A 92 -9.60 4.78 5.22
C PHE A 92 -9.44 6.30 5.13
N SER A 93 -9.16 6.95 6.27
CA SER A 93 -8.94 8.40 6.30
C SER A 93 -7.61 8.77 5.64
N LEU A 94 -7.70 9.63 4.62
CA LEU A 94 -6.56 10.24 3.94
C LEU A 94 -6.15 11.59 4.55
N ASP A 95 -6.89 12.08 5.54
CA ASP A 95 -6.72 13.43 6.12
C ASP A 95 -5.41 13.60 6.88
N ASN A 96 -4.82 12.47 7.29
CA ASN A 96 -3.51 12.45 7.95
C ASN A 96 -2.34 12.59 6.95
N TYR A 97 -2.60 12.64 5.64
CA TYR A 97 -1.58 12.80 4.61
C TYR A 97 -1.69 14.16 3.92
N ALA A 98 -0.70 15.01 4.13
CA ALA A 98 -0.63 16.34 3.49
C ALA A 98 -0.68 16.25 1.95
N ASN A 99 -0.14 15.17 1.36
CA ASN A 99 -0.24 14.85 -0.06
C ASN A 99 -0.57 13.37 -0.27
N SER A 100 -1.84 13.01 -0.06
CA SER A 100 -2.32 11.63 -0.19
C SER A 100 -1.98 11.00 -1.55
N SER A 101 -2.02 11.79 -2.63
CA SER A 101 -1.76 11.29 -3.99
C SER A 101 -0.31 10.86 -4.17
N ALA A 102 0.66 11.67 -3.71
CA ALA A 102 2.07 11.29 -3.76
C ALA A 102 2.37 10.03 -2.95
N VAL A 103 1.75 9.89 -1.77
CA VAL A 103 1.92 8.70 -0.91
C VAL A 103 1.36 7.45 -1.59
N ILE A 104 0.21 7.54 -2.26
CA ILE A 104 -0.37 6.43 -3.03
C ILE A 104 0.57 6.03 -4.18
N HIS A 105 1.08 6.99 -4.96
CA HIS A 105 2.02 6.71 -6.04
C HIS A 105 3.32 6.04 -5.56
N ASN A 106 3.88 6.53 -4.45
CA ASN A 106 5.08 5.94 -3.85
C ASN A 106 4.82 4.51 -3.35
N THR A 107 3.66 4.30 -2.72
CA THR A 107 3.22 2.97 -2.26
C THR A 107 3.07 2.00 -3.43
N LEU A 108 2.44 2.42 -4.53
CA LEU A 108 2.27 1.62 -5.73
C LEU A 108 3.61 1.33 -6.41
N ALA A 109 4.50 2.32 -6.54
CA ALA A 109 5.84 2.12 -7.07
C ALA A 109 6.63 1.09 -6.27
N ARG A 110 6.53 1.14 -4.93
CA ARG A 110 7.13 0.16 -4.03
C ARG A 110 6.54 -1.24 -4.23
N LEU A 111 5.22 -1.37 -4.26
CA LEU A 111 4.54 -2.66 -4.44
C LEU A 111 4.85 -3.30 -5.81
N VAL A 112 5.07 -2.48 -6.84
CA VAL A 112 5.55 -2.96 -8.14
C VAL A 112 7.00 -3.46 -8.04
N LYS A 113 7.88 -2.70 -7.38
CA LYS A 113 9.27 -3.12 -7.13
C LYS A 113 9.35 -4.45 -6.34
N GLN A 114 8.43 -4.65 -5.40
CA GLN A 114 8.27 -5.88 -4.60
C GLN A 114 7.54 -7.01 -5.35
N ARG A 115 7.08 -6.77 -6.59
CA ARG A 115 6.33 -7.72 -7.41
C ARG A 115 5.01 -8.21 -6.78
N GLU A 116 4.41 -7.38 -5.92
CA GLU A 116 3.07 -7.63 -5.34
C GLU A 116 1.94 -7.08 -6.24
N VAL A 117 2.21 -5.98 -6.93
CA VAL A 117 1.29 -5.29 -7.85
C VAL A 117 1.93 -5.21 -9.25
N MET A 118 1.11 -5.30 -10.28
CA MET A 118 1.51 -5.11 -11.68
C MET A 118 0.94 -3.82 -12.24
N ARG A 119 1.72 -3.18 -13.11
CA ARG A 119 1.30 -2.03 -13.90
C ARG A 119 0.59 -2.52 -15.15
N VAL A 120 -0.51 -1.87 -15.51
CA VAL A 120 -1.14 -1.98 -16.81
C VAL A 120 -0.77 -0.74 -17.58
N GLU A 121 -0.15 -0.94 -18.74
CA GLU A 121 0.36 0.14 -19.59
C GLU A 121 -0.49 0.24 -20.86
N ASN A 122 -0.67 1.46 -21.36
CA ASN A 122 -1.30 1.69 -22.65
C ASN A 122 -0.31 1.39 -23.80
N PRO A 123 -0.74 1.39 -25.08
CA PRO A 123 0.16 1.17 -26.22
C PRO A 123 1.31 2.19 -26.34
N ALA A 124 1.22 3.32 -25.66
CA ALA A 124 2.27 4.34 -25.58
C ALA A 124 3.26 4.11 -24.42
N GLY A 125 3.14 3.00 -23.68
CA GLY A 125 4.02 2.65 -22.55
C GLY A 125 3.74 3.42 -21.26
N GLN A 126 2.63 4.15 -21.18
CA GLN A 126 2.25 4.89 -19.98
C GLN A 126 1.44 4.00 -19.04
N THR A 127 1.77 4.00 -17.74
CA THR A 127 1.00 3.29 -16.73
C THR A 127 -0.38 3.94 -16.55
N VAL A 128 -1.44 3.20 -16.86
CA VAL A 128 -2.83 3.66 -16.76
C VAL A 128 -3.56 3.04 -15.58
N ALA A 129 -3.16 1.84 -15.14
CA ALA A 129 -3.81 1.15 -14.02
C ALA A 129 -2.88 0.17 -13.30
N TYR A 130 -3.36 -0.35 -12.17
CA TYR A 130 -2.67 -1.27 -11.29
C TYR A 130 -3.57 -2.45 -10.94
N VAL A 131 -2.98 -3.63 -10.80
CA VAL A 131 -3.68 -4.87 -10.42
C VAL A 131 -2.81 -5.72 -9.51
N LEU A 132 -3.41 -6.46 -8.58
CA LEU A 132 -2.66 -7.39 -7.74
C LEU A 132 -2.19 -8.59 -8.55
N ARG A 133 -0.92 -8.97 -8.35
CA ARG A 133 -0.35 -10.14 -9.03
C ARG A 133 -1.08 -11.44 -8.69
N SER A 134 -1.59 -11.56 -7.46
CA SER A 134 -2.35 -12.74 -7.01
C SER A 134 -3.77 -12.82 -7.60
N GLY A 135 -4.27 -11.75 -8.23
CA GLY A 135 -5.60 -11.71 -8.86
C GLY A 135 -5.57 -12.01 -10.37
N ILE A 136 -4.39 -12.19 -10.96
CA ILE A 136 -4.24 -12.53 -12.37
C ILE A 136 -4.24 -14.07 -12.49
N GLN A 137 -5.42 -14.64 -12.76
CA GLN A 137 -5.43 -15.80 -13.65
C GLN A 137 -4.82 -15.29 -14.96
N ALA A 138 -3.74 -15.94 -15.41
CA ALA A 138 -3.03 -15.56 -16.62
C ALA A 138 -4.02 -15.24 -17.76
N PRO A 139 -3.82 -14.18 -18.56
CA PRO A 139 -4.52 -14.11 -19.84
C PRO A 139 -4.16 -15.39 -20.60
N GLN A 140 -5.18 -16.19 -20.91
CA GLN A 140 -5.00 -17.37 -21.73
C GLN A 140 -4.31 -16.94 -23.02
N GLN A 141 -3.09 -17.42 -23.22
CA GLN A 141 -2.46 -17.40 -24.52
C GLN A 141 -3.35 -18.21 -25.47
N GLY A 142 -3.72 -17.58 -26.59
CA GLY A 142 -4.19 -18.26 -27.79
C GLY A 142 -5.69 -18.12 -28.08
N LYS A 143 -6.04 -17.14 -28.92
CA LYS A 143 -6.75 -17.39 -30.19
C LYS A 143 -6.25 -16.37 -31.23
N GLY A 144 -5.80 -16.90 -32.36
CA GLY A 144 -5.12 -16.15 -33.42
C GLY A 144 -5.99 -15.08 -34.06
N PHE A 145 -5.36 -13.98 -34.41
CA PHE A 145 -5.85 -13.14 -35.49
C PHE A 145 -5.27 -13.71 -36.78
N ALA A 146 -6.16 -14.40 -37.51
CA ALA A 146 -5.94 -14.80 -38.88
C ALA A 146 -5.60 -13.57 -39.73
N GLU A 147 -4.65 -13.78 -40.63
CA GLU A 147 -4.53 -13.09 -41.90
C GLU A 147 -5.91 -12.67 -42.45
N VAL A 148 -6.03 -11.39 -42.79
CA VAL A 148 -6.95 -10.98 -43.86
C VAL A 148 -6.14 -10.16 -44.83
N LYS A 149 -5.59 -10.85 -45.84
CA LYS A 149 -5.37 -10.25 -47.15
C LYS A 149 -6.73 -9.94 -47.77
N LYS A 150 -6.92 -8.73 -48.25
CA LYS A 150 -7.57 -8.44 -49.54
C LYS A 150 -7.02 -7.13 -50.07
#